data_AF-A0AAW2FEB3-F1
#
_entry.id   AF-A0AAW2FEB3-F1
#
_cell.length_a   1.000
_cell.length_b   1.000
_cell.length_c   1.000
_cell.angle_alpha   90.00
_cell.angle_beta   90.00
_cell.angle_gamma   90.00
#
_symmetry.space_group_name_H-M   'P 1'
#
loop_
_entity.id
_entity.type
_entity.pdbx_description
1 polymer ?
#
loop_
_entity_poly.entity_id
_entity_poly.type
_entity_poly.pdbx_seq_one_letter_code
_entity_poly.pdbx_strand_id
1 'polypeptide(L)'
;MKYLLLILVSAIVALGDVKLNVVFKWNYANFTWESREQMQAAVDSGNYSPLRSLMYDATKADDGRVFITLPKEFGPGTPATLATVSNIEGPGGLLLSPYPDWSWHNSNCTCNRFTNIHRVDVSITIFSSTKYSYFVIKIIIKITHNLLCIMHIRLRAYAIRGNT
;
A
#
# COMPACT_ATOMS: atom_id res chain seq x y z
N MET A 1 32.99 -35.93 -17.35
CA MET A 1 31.68 -35.23 -17.42
C MET A 1 30.74 -35.51 -16.24
N LYS A 2 30.65 -36.75 -15.72
CA LYS A 2 29.72 -37.13 -14.63
C LYS A 2 29.86 -36.33 -13.32
N TYR A 3 31.09 -35.97 -12.93
CA TYR A 3 31.35 -35.20 -11.71
C TYR A 3 31.11 -33.69 -11.86
N LEU A 4 31.13 -33.17 -13.09
CA LEU A 4 30.88 -31.75 -13.34
C LEU A 4 29.42 -31.38 -12.99
N LEU A 5 28.49 -32.31 -13.26
CA LEU A 5 27.08 -32.16 -12.92
C LEU A 5 26.86 -32.16 -11.40
N LEU A 6 27.57 -33.03 -10.67
CA LEU A 6 27.49 -33.12 -9.20
C LEU A 6 28.05 -31.87 -8.51
N ILE A 7 29.17 -31.33 -9.02
CA ILE A 7 29.78 -30.11 -8.51
C ILE A 7 28.84 -28.91 -8.72
N LEU A 8 28.21 -28.80 -9.90
CA LEU A 8 27.20 -27.79 -10.19
C LEU A 8 25.99 -27.86 -9.25
N VAL A 9 25.47 -29.06 -8.97
CA VAL A 9 24.33 -29.24 -8.04
C VAL A 9 24.71 -28.88 -6.61
N SER A 10 25.90 -29.26 -6.14
CA SER A 10 26.36 -28.88 -4.80
C SER A 10 26.57 -27.37 -4.64
N ALA A 11 27.02 -26.67 -5.68
CA ALA A 11 27.17 -25.23 -5.68
C ALA A 11 25.81 -24.50 -5.60
N ILE A 12 24.76 -25.05 -6.23
CA ILE A 12 23.40 -24.50 -6.14
C ILE A 12 22.83 -24.62 -4.73
N VAL A 13 23.08 -25.74 -4.03
CA VAL A 13 22.63 -25.95 -2.64
C VAL A 13 23.43 -25.10 -1.64
N ALA A 14 24.70 -24.82 -1.93
CA ALA A 14 25.54 -23.94 -1.13
C ALA A 14 25.22 -22.44 -1.29
N LEU A 15 24.42 -22.07 -2.31
CA LEU A 15 23.89 -20.72 -2.49
C LEU A 15 22.70 -20.45 -1.53
N GLY A 16 22.97 -20.59 -0.24
CA GLY A 16 22.41 -19.73 0.82
C GLY A 16 20.97 -19.96 1.27
N ASP A 17 20.82 -20.19 2.57
CA ASP A 17 19.58 -19.94 3.31
C ASP A 17 19.20 -18.45 3.19
N VAL A 18 18.23 -18.13 2.33
CA VAL A 18 17.60 -16.80 2.32
C VAL A 18 16.76 -16.67 3.59
N LYS A 19 17.31 -16.01 4.61
CA LYS A 19 16.58 -15.69 5.83
C LYS A 19 15.56 -14.57 5.54
N LEU A 20 14.29 -14.95 5.44
CA LEU A 20 13.20 -14.00 5.36
C LEU A 20 13.00 -13.33 6.73
N ASN A 21 13.30 -12.03 6.81
CA ASN A 21 12.97 -11.23 7.98
C ASN A 21 11.52 -10.75 7.89
N VAL A 22 10.62 -11.39 8.64
CA VAL A 22 9.19 -11.01 8.67
C VAL A 22 9.04 -9.76 9.52
N VAL A 23 8.85 -8.61 8.87
CA VAL A 23 8.67 -7.31 9.54
C VAL A 23 7.25 -7.12 10.04
N PHE A 24 6.26 -7.57 9.27
CA PHE A 24 4.85 -7.48 9.61
C PHE A 24 4.12 -8.77 9.25
N LYS A 25 3.06 -9.08 10.01
CA LYS A 25 2.25 -10.28 9.83
C LYS A 25 0.78 -9.95 10.06
N TRP A 26 -0.07 -10.51 9.21
CA TRP A 26 -1.52 -10.42 9.35
C TRP A 26 -2.19 -11.79 9.18
N ASN A 27 -3.23 -12.02 9.97
CA ASN A 27 -4.21 -13.08 9.75
C ASN A 27 -5.32 -12.60 8.79
N TYR A 28 -5.71 -11.32 8.90
CA TYR A 28 -6.65 -10.66 8.02
C TYR A 28 -6.47 -9.13 8.10
N ALA A 29 -6.86 -8.43 7.04
CA ALA A 29 -6.84 -6.98 7.03
C ALA A 29 -7.96 -6.41 7.91
N ASN A 30 -7.61 -5.45 8.77
CA ASN A 30 -8.55 -4.62 9.51
C ASN A 30 -8.05 -3.17 9.47
N PHE A 31 -8.96 -2.22 9.66
CA PHE A 31 -8.69 -0.81 9.43
C PHE A 31 -8.75 0.01 10.71
N THR A 32 -8.12 1.18 10.70
CA THR A 32 -8.37 2.21 11.71
C THR A 32 -9.70 2.89 11.40
N TRP A 33 -10.73 2.54 12.16
CA TRP A 33 -12.08 3.09 12.03
C TRP A 33 -12.22 4.39 12.84
N GLU A 34 -12.99 5.35 12.32
CA GLU A 34 -13.34 6.60 13.01
C GLU A 34 -14.23 6.33 14.22
N SER A 35 -15.09 5.32 14.13
CA SER A 35 -15.92 4.86 15.24
C SER A 35 -16.33 3.39 15.07
N ARG A 36 -16.85 2.79 16.14
CA ARG A 36 -17.39 1.44 16.11
C ARG A 36 -18.61 1.33 15.19
N GLU A 37 -19.41 2.38 15.13
CA GLU A 37 -20.60 2.49 14.29
C GLU A 37 -20.21 2.52 12.81
N GLN A 38 -19.13 3.23 12.43
CA GLN A 38 -18.60 3.21 11.07
C GLN A 38 -18.18 1.79 10.66
N MET A 39 -17.44 1.09 11.53
CA MET A 39 -17.06 -0.30 11.31
C MET A 39 -18.28 -1.20 11.14
N GLN A 40 -19.24 -1.11 12.06
CA GLN A 40 -20.43 -1.96 12.05
C GLN A 40 -21.27 -1.71 10.79
N ALA A 41 -21.48 -0.46 10.41
CA ALA A 41 -22.18 -0.11 9.16
C ALA A 41 -21.47 -0.67 7.91
N ALA A 42 -20.13 -0.68 7.89
CA ALA A 42 -19.37 -1.29 6.80
C ALA A 42 -19.53 -2.82 6.76
N VAL A 43 -19.60 -3.49 7.92
CA VAL A 43 -19.90 -4.93 8.01
C VAL A 43 -21.32 -5.22 7.55
N ASP A 44 -22.30 -4.48 8.08
CA ASP A 44 -23.73 -4.71 7.82
C ASP A 44 -24.09 -4.46 6.35
N SER A 45 -23.45 -3.48 5.72
CA SER A 45 -23.60 -3.20 4.28
C SER A 45 -22.83 -4.17 3.38
N GLY A 46 -22.00 -5.05 3.94
CA GLY A 46 -21.10 -5.93 3.19
C GLY A 46 -19.92 -5.20 2.52
N ASN A 47 -19.71 -3.92 2.81
CA ASN A 47 -18.59 -3.13 2.28
C ASN A 47 -17.26 -3.46 2.99
N TYR A 48 -17.31 -4.13 4.15
CA TYR A 48 -16.16 -4.71 4.82
C TYR A 48 -16.39 -6.18 5.14
N SER A 49 -15.49 -7.02 4.62
CA SER A 49 -15.37 -8.44 4.95
C SER A 49 -13.89 -8.80 5.01
N PRO A 50 -13.39 -9.32 6.16
CA PRO A 50 -11.98 -9.71 6.31
C PRO A 50 -11.50 -10.70 5.22
N LEU A 51 -12.40 -11.59 4.77
CA LEU A 51 -12.10 -12.59 3.73
C LEU A 51 -11.99 -12.00 2.32
N ARG A 52 -12.57 -10.81 2.09
CA ARG A 52 -12.56 -10.13 0.78
C ARG A 52 -11.54 -9.00 0.71
N SER A 53 -11.08 -8.51 1.87
CA SER A 53 -10.02 -7.50 2.01
C SER A 53 -8.62 -8.12 1.86
N LEU A 54 -8.31 -8.61 0.65
CA LEU A 54 -7.02 -9.23 0.37
C LEU A 54 -5.93 -8.18 0.09
N MET A 55 -4.76 -8.37 0.69
CA MET A 55 -3.59 -7.52 0.49
C MET A 55 -2.78 -8.01 -0.70
N TYR A 56 -2.58 -7.15 -1.71
CA TYR A 56 -1.98 -7.54 -3.00
C TYR A 56 -0.53 -7.07 -3.15
N ASP A 57 -0.25 -5.83 -2.76
CA ASP A 57 1.04 -5.19 -2.93
C ASP A 57 1.43 -4.44 -1.65
N ALA A 58 2.73 -4.34 -1.41
CA ALA A 58 3.29 -3.67 -0.25
C ALA A 58 4.56 -2.90 -0.64
N THR A 59 4.51 -1.57 -0.49
CA THR A 59 5.62 -0.68 -0.86
C THR A 59 5.99 0.21 0.30
N LYS A 60 7.26 0.18 0.70
CA LYS A 60 7.81 1.10 1.69
C LYS A 60 8.24 2.40 1.00
N ALA A 61 7.74 3.53 1.49
CA ALA A 61 8.20 4.85 1.10
C ALA A 61 9.44 5.27 1.90
N ASP A 62 10.20 6.21 1.37
CA ASP A 62 11.42 6.71 2.01
C ASP A 62 11.16 7.43 3.33
N ASP A 63 9.95 7.94 3.54
CA ASP A 63 9.51 8.52 4.82
C ASP A 63 9.15 7.48 5.89
N GLY A 64 9.33 6.18 5.57
CA GLY A 64 9.13 5.07 6.48
C GLY A 64 7.72 4.47 6.45
N ARG A 65 6.75 5.11 5.79
CA ARG A 65 5.39 4.56 5.66
C ARG A 65 5.40 3.32 4.75
N VAL A 66 4.61 2.32 5.09
CA VAL A 66 4.40 1.14 4.25
C VAL A 66 2.99 1.19 3.70
N PHE A 67 2.88 1.29 2.39
CA PHE A 67 1.63 1.30 1.65
C PHE A 67 1.21 -0.13 1.33
N ILE A 68 -0.06 -0.45 1.55
CA ILE A 68 -0.68 -1.73 1.25
C ILE A 68 -1.84 -1.49 0.29
N THR A 69 -1.94 -2.30 -0.76
CA THR A 69 -3.06 -2.27 -1.70
C THR A 69 -4.05 -3.37 -1.41
N LEU A 70 -5.34 -3.04 -1.45
CA LEU A 70 -6.43 -3.98 -1.22
C LEU A 70 -7.50 -3.82 -2.32
N PRO A 71 -7.29 -4.41 -3.51
CA PRO A 71 -8.22 -4.24 -4.62
C PRO A 71 -9.61 -4.84 -4.35
N LYS A 72 -10.65 -4.30 -4.99
CA LYS A 72 -12.04 -4.79 -4.92
C LYS A 72 -12.29 -5.88 -5.98
N GLU A 73 -11.43 -6.89 -6.06
CA GLU A 73 -11.49 -7.91 -7.12
C GLU A 73 -12.76 -8.76 -7.04
N PHE A 74 -13.26 -9.04 -5.84
CA PHE A 74 -14.47 -9.85 -5.59
C PHE A 74 -15.74 -9.01 -5.38
N GLY A 75 -15.73 -7.74 -5.80
CA GLY A 75 -16.82 -6.79 -5.55
C GLY A 75 -16.73 -6.14 -4.16
N PRO A 76 -17.87 -5.76 -3.54
CA PRO A 76 -17.90 -5.19 -2.18
C PRO A 76 -17.24 -6.12 -1.15
N GLY A 77 -16.63 -5.52 -0.14
CA GLY A 77 -15.95 -6.25 0.94
C GLY A 77 -14.60 -5.67 1.34
N THR A 78 -14.07 -4.73 0.54
CA THR A 78 -12.85 -3.98 0.88
C THR A 78 -13.18 -2.49 1.03
N PRO A 79 -13.17 -1.94 2.25
CA PRO A 79 -13.67 -0.59 2.51
C PRO A 79 -12.69 0.50 2.04
N ALA A 80 -11.38 0.21 1.99
CA ALA A 80 -10.35 1.10 1.47
C ALA A 80 -9.33 0.32 0.62
N THR A 81 -9.06 0.78 -0.60
CA THR A 81 -8.20 0.04 -1.55
C THR A 81 -6.73 0.41 -1.46
N LEU A 82 -6.41 1.47 -0.73
CA LEU A 82 -5.04 1.91 -0.44
C LEU A 82 -4.99 2.35 1.01
N ALA A 83 -4.04 1.80 1.74
CA ALA A 83 -3.83 2.11 3.14
C ALA A 83 -2.34 2.13 3.49
N THR A 84 -2.01 2.72 4.63
CA THR A 84 -0.69 2.61 5.23
C THR A 84 -0.74 1.76 6.49
N VAL A 85 0.33 1.04 6.80
CA VAL A 85 0.45 0.30 8.07
C VAL A 85 0.49 1.29 9.24
N SER A 86 -0.42 1.13 10.21
CA SER A 86 -0.43 1.93 11.44
C SER A 86 0.45 1.30 12.53
N ASN A 87 0.54 1.97 13.68
CA ASN A 87 1.18 1.46 14.90
C ASN A 87 0.18 0.84 15.90
N ILE A 88 -1.08 0.63 15.50
CA ILE A 88 -2.13 0.12 16.38
C ILE A 88 -2.28 -1.38 16.17
N GLU A 89 -2.13 -2.17 17.23
CA GLU A 89 -2.37 -3.62 17.15
C GLU A 89 -3.86 -3.94 17.12
N GLY A 90 -4.24 -4.81 16.19
CA GLY A 90 -5.57 -5.40 16.11
C GLY A 90 -5.52 -6.92 16.17
N PRO A 91 -6.69 -7.57 16.29
CA PRO A 91 -6.79 -9.03 16.38
C PRO A 91 -6.22 -9.78 15.17
N GLY A 92 -6.17 -9.11 14.02
CA GLY A 92 -5.62 -9.66 12.77
C GLY A 92 -4.18 -9.24 12.47
N GLY A 93 -3.54 -8.42 13.30
CA GLY A 93 -2.27 -7.73 12.98
C GLY A 93 -2.41 -6.21 13.13
N LEU A 94 -1.38 -5.44 12.73
CA LEU A 94 -1.42 -3.98 12.79
C LEU A 94 -2.56 -3.42 11.94
N LEU A 95 -3.34 -2.47 12.46
CA LEU A 95 -4.43 -1.89 11.69
C LEU A 95 -3.89 -1.12 10.47
N LEU A 96 -4.67 -1.12 9.39
CA LEU A 96 -4.39 -0.37 8.19
C LEU A 96 -5.12 0.97 8.23
N SER A 97 -4.38 2.06 8.05
CA SER A 97 -4.96 3.40 7.96
C SER A 97 -5.26 3.75 6.51
N PRO A 98 -6.54 3.95 6.13
CA PRO A 98 -6.89 4.35 4.77
C PRO A 98 -6.14 5.59 4.35
N TYR A 99 -5.64 5.58 3.12
CA TYR A 99 -4.78 6.63 2.64
C TYR A 99 -5.43 7.40 1.47
N PRO A 100 -5.29 8.75 1.43
CA PRO A 100 -4.85 9.63 2.52
C PRO A 100 -5.74 9.59 3.78
N ASP A 101 -7.04 9.33 3.59
CA ASP A 101 -8.05 9.23 4.64
C ASP A 101 -9.32 8.57 4.07
N TRP A 102 -10.33 8.32 4.91
CA TRP A 102 -11.60 7.67 4.52
C TRP A 102 -12.37 8.39 3.40
N SER A 103 -12.21 9.72 3.23
CA SER A 103 -12.95 10.50 2.22
C SER A 103 -12.61 10.09 0.78
N TRP A 104 -11.45 9.46 0.58
CA TRP A 104 -10.98 8.96 -0.72
C TRP A 104 -11.58 7.63 -1.13
N HIS A 105 -12.17 6.90 -0.18
CA HIS A 105 -12.68 5.53 -0.39
C HIS A 105 -14.21 5.44 -0.34
N ASN A 106 -14.88 6.53 0.04
CA ASN A 106 -16.33 6.57 0.17
C ASN A 106 -17.04 6.56 -1.20
N SER A 107 -18.04 5.70 -1.35
CA SER A 107 -18.60 5.23 -2.64
C SER A 107 -19.58 6.18 -3.34
N ASN A 108 -19.62 7.48 -3.01
CA ASN A 108 -20.41 8.41 -3.80
C ASN A 108 -19.68 8.69 -5.14
N CYS A 109 -20.15 7.99 -6.18
CA CYS A 109 -19.73 7.99 -7.58
C CYS A 109 -19.24 9.34 -8.09
N THR A 110 -17.95 9.62 -7.90
CA THR A 110 -17.24 10.65 -8.62
C THR A 110 -15.94 10.02 -9.10
N CYS A 111 -15.62 10.17 -10.38
CA CYS A 111 -14.41 9.62 -11.02
C CYS A 111 -13.08 10.14 -10.42
N ASN A 112 -13.14 10.90 -9.32
CA ASN A 112 -12.03 11.46 -8.59
C ASN A 112 -11.61 10.60 -7.37
N ARG A 113 -12.21 9.42 -7.18
CA ARG A 113 -11.97 8.54 -6.02
C ARG A 113 -11.34 7.21 -6.41
N PHE A 114 -10.71 6.55 -5.43
CA PHE A 114 -10.11 5.24 -5.65
C PHE A 114 -11.20 4.18 -5.74
N THR A 115 -11.30 3.55 -6.91
CA THR A 115 -12.28 2.49 -7.16
C THR A 115 -11.65 1.11 -6.98
N ASN A 116 -10.43 0.92 -7.47
CA ASN A 116 -9.70 -0.32 -7.38
C ASN A 116 -8.19 -0.04 -7.50
N ILE A 117 -7.35 -0.50 -6.58
CA ILE A 117 -5.91 -0.24 -6.62
C ILE A 117 -5.18 -1.57 -6.49
N HIS A 118 -4.44 -1.95 -7.53
CA HIS A 118 -3.69 -3.20 -7.52
C HIS A 118 -2.23 -3.02 -7.11
N ARG A 119 -1.57 -2.00 -7.65
CA ARG A 119 -0.15 -1.73 -7.40
C ARG A 119 0.08 -0.28 -7.04
N VAL A 120 1.07 -0.07 -6.18
CA VAL A 120 1.56 1.24 -5.82
C VAL A 120 3.07 1.27 -5.95
N ASP A 121 3.52 2.13 -6.86
CA ASP A 121 4.93 2.52 -6.95
C ASP A 121 5.09 3.89 -6.30
N VAL A 122 6.04 3.99 -5.38
CA VAL A 122 6.38 5.24 -4.70
C VAL A 122 7.76 5.67 -5.15
N SER A 123 7.82 6.74 -5.95
CA SER A 123 9.08 7.36 -6.34
C SER A 123 9.17 8.79 -5.82
N ILE A 124 10.32 9.15 -5.25
CA ILE A 124 10.64 10.53 -4.91
C ILE A 124 11.30 11.19 -6.12
N THR A 125 10.70 12.29 -6.58
CA THR A 125 11.38 13.22 -7.51
C THR A 125 11.72 14.49 -6.75
N ILE A 126 13.02 14.81 -6.66
CA ILE A 126 13.52 16.04 -6.05
C ILE A 126 13.47 17.14 -7.11
N PHE A 127 12.72 18.20 -6.84
CA PHE A 127 12.80 19.44 -7.62
C PHE A 127 13.48 20.50 -6.78
N SER A 128 14.67 20.91 -7.23
CA SER A 128 15.41 22.04 -6.67
C SER A 128 15.23 23.25 -7.58
N SER A 129 14.70 24.34 -7.03
CA SER A 129 14.76 25.69 -7.61
C SER A 129 15.64 26.57 -6.72
N THR A 130 16.15 27.68 -7.27
CA THR A 130 16.95 28.67 -6.53
C THR A 130 16.28 29.19 -5.25
N LYS A 131 14.95 29.05 -5.13
CA LYS A 131 14.16 29.56 -4.00
C LYS A 131 13.54 28.49 -3.09
N TYR A 132 13.36 27.25 -3.58
CA TYR A 132 12.69 26.17 -2.83
C TYR A 132 13.22 24.80 -3.25
N SER A 133 13.37 23.89 -2.29
CA SER A 133 13.38 22.45 -2.56
C SER A 133 12.02 21.87 -2.16
N TYR A 134 11.40 21.13 -3.08
CA TYR A 134 10.18 20.39 -2.78
C TYR A 134 10.29 18.95 -3.28
N PHE A 135 9.70 18.05 -2.51
CA PHE A 135 9.61 16.63 -2.83
C PHE A 135 8.26 16.37 -3.50
N VAL A 136 8.26 15.65 -4.62
CA VAL A 136 7.05 15.11 -5.23
C VAL A 136 7.07 13.61 -5.04
N ILE A 137 6.18 13.10 -4.18
CA ILE A 137 5.90 11.67 -4.09
C ILE A 137 4.98 11.33 -5.25
N LYS A 138 5.48 10.59 -6.24
CA LYS A 138 4.65 10.07 -7.33
C LYS A 138 4.15 8.69 -6.91
N ILE A 139 2.85 8.57 -6.67
CA ILE A 139 2.16 7.30 -6.44
C ILE A 139 1.56 6.87 -7.78
N ILE A 140 2.07 5.80 -8.39
CA ILE A 140 1.48 5.25 -9.62
C ILE A 140 0.47 4.17 -9.23
N ILE A 141 -0.80 4.38 -9.56
CA ILE A 141 -1.91 3.51 -9.22
C ILE A 141 -2.37 2.78 -10.49
N LYS A 142 -2.36 1.44 -10.48
CA LYS A 142 -2.95 0.64 -11.57
C LYS A 142 -4.33 0.12 -11.14
N ILE A 143 -5.38 0.52 -11.85
CA ILE A 143 -6.79 0.27 -11.47
C ILE A 143 -7.36 -1.01 -12.08
N THR A 144 -6.92 -1.42 -13.26
CA THR A 144 -7.40 -2.66 -13.93
C THR A 144 -6.36 -3.18 -14.92
N HIS A 145 -6.48 -4.43 -15.38
CA HIS A 145 -5.52 -5.07 -16.29
C HIS A 145 -5.20 -4.26 -17.56
N ASN A 146 -6.10 -3.38 -18.03
CA ASN A 146 -5.94 -2.59 -19.26
C ASN A 146 -6.14 -1.06 -19.16
N LEU A 147 -6.41 -0.48 -17.99
CA LEU A 147 -6.48 0.98 -17.82
C LEU A 147 -5.44 1.49 -16.83
N LEU A 148 -4.49 2.27 -17.35
CA LEU A 148 -3.51 3.01 -16.56
C LEU A 148 -4.11 4.37 -16.20
N CYS A 149 -4.78 4.47 -15.06
CA CYS A 149 -5.18 5.77 -14.53
C CYS A 149 -4.02 6.31 -13.68
N ILE A 150 -3.10 7.07 -14.30
CA ILE A 150 -2.00 7.73 -13.58
C ILE A 150 -2.59 8.88 -12.74
N MET A 151 -3.01 8.59 -11.51
CA MET A 151 -3.38 9.65 -10.58
C MET A 151 -2.10 10.21 -9.95
N HIS A 152 -1.66 11.38 -10.41
CA HIS A 152 -0.57 12.11 -9.78
C HIS A 152 -1.06 12.78 -8.49
N ILE A 153 -0.98 12.07 -7.36
CA ILE A 153 -1.18 12.71 -6.04
C ILE A 153 0.06 13.57 -5.76
N ARG A 154 -0.01 14.87 -6.07
CA ARG A 154 1.05 15.83 -5.75
C ARG A 154 0.93 16.27 -4.30
N LEU A 155 1.60 15.58 -3.39
CA LEU A 155 1.88 16.14 -2.05
C LEU A 155 3.04 17.11 -2.18
N ARG A 156 2.78 18.41 -2.01
CA ARG A 156 3.83 19.43 -1.90
C ARG A 156 4.22 19.60 -0.43
N ALA A 157 5.35 19.04 -0.05
CA ALA A 157 6.04 19.45 1.17
C ALA A 157 7.01 20.58 0.81
N TYR A 158 6.86 21.74 1.45
CA TYR A 158 7.73 22.90 1.25
C TYR A 158 8.81 22.90 2.32
N ALA A 159 10.08 22.76 1.93
CA ALA A 159 11.20 23.12 2.79
C ALA A 159 11.58 24.59 2.51
N ILE A 160 11.33 25.48 3.47
CA ILE A 160 11.82 26.87 3.40
C ILE A 160 13.30 26.82 3.78
N ARG A 161 14.18 27.23 2.86
CA ARG A 161 15.59 27.39 3.17
C ARG A 161 15.72 28.58 4.11
N GLY A 162 16.05 28.34 5.38
CA GLY A 162 16.39 29.40 6.32
C GLY A 162 17.62 30.14 5.81
N ASN A 163 17.55 31.46 5.71
CA ASN A 163 18.72 32.30 5.50
C ASN A 163 19.56 32.28 6.79
N THR A 164 20.69 31.59 6.75
CA THR A 164 21.87 31.92 7.56
C THR A 164 22.92 32.52 6.66
#